data_AF-A0A6N9P7K3-F1
#
_entry.id   AF-A0A6N9P7K3-F1
#
_cell.length_a   1.000
_cell.length_b   1.000
_cell.length_c   1.000
_cell.angle_alpha   90.00
_cell.angle_beta   90.00
_cell.angle_gamma   90.00
#
_symmetry.space_group_name_H-M   'P 1'
#
loop_
_entity.id
_entity.type
_entity.pdbx_description
1 polymer ?
#
loop_
_entity_poly.entity_id
_entity_poly.type
_entity_poly.pdbx_seq_one_letter_code
_entity_poly.pdbx_strand_id
1 'polypeptide(L)'
;MIAPSPDNGCWPAPKGVALRRRRQRALPSGLPALRGQRQRDSSLWNPPRRLRAGRGPVRIECFTNQQSKCGKAVLEMMTTEKIWTAEALRQAVRPRLSGYRYTHTLGVEKAARQLAAQYGGDPERAAFAALLHDITKRLSKEEQLYLCEKYDIIPCDIEMQEWKMLHGRTAAAIAAAEYGADAEICEAIACHTTGRAGMTLLDKVIYLADYIEENRDFDGVERARELARESLDRALLYCFNSSLTDLLARDKLIHADTVAARNWLLERA
;
A
#
# COMPACT_ATOMS: atom_id res chain seq x y z
N MET A 1 11.28 -31.38 -7.76
CA MET A 1 11.76 -29.97 -7.81
C MET A 1 10.68 -29.15 -8.50
N ILE A 2 9.96 -28.35 -7.74
CA ILE A 2 8.92 -27.44 -8.26
C ILE A 2 9.68 -26.23 -8.82
N ALA A 3 9.57 -25.98 -10.13
CA ALA A 3 10.13 -24.77 -10.72
C ALA A 3 9.33 -23.55 -10.22
N PRO A 4 9.98 -22.44 -9.83
CA PRO A 4 9.27 -21.21 -9.48
C PRO A 4 8.52 -20.67 -10.71
N SER A 5 7.24 -20.31 -10.51
CA SER A 5 6.42 -19.61 -11.51
C SER A 5 7.07 -18.25 -11.86
N PRO A 6 7.10 -17.83 -13.14
CA PRO A 6 7.74 -16.58 -13.56
C PRO A 6 6.94 -15.31 -13.21
N ASP A 7 5.70 -15.44 -12.73
CA ASP A 7 4.77 -14.31 -12.50
C ASP A 7 4.57 -14.03 -11.00
N ASN A 8 5.64 -13.93 -10.21
CA ASN A 8 5.57 -13.77 -8.75
C ASN A 8 5.50 -12.29 -8.27
N GLY A 9 5.41 -11.32 -9.18
CA GLY A 9 5.25 -9.90 -8.82
C GLY A 9 3.80 -9.58 -8.44
N CYS A 10 3.59 -8.74 -7.42
CA CYS A 10 2.23 -8.28 -7.05
C CYS A 10 1.73 -7.17 -7.99
N TRP A 11 2.61 -6.61 -8.81
CA TRP A 11 2.29 -5.61 -9.81
C TRP A 11 2.29 -6.21 -11.21
N PRO A 12 1.31 -5.85 -12.07
CA PRO A 12 1.40 -6.20 -13.48
C PRO A 12 2.67 -5.61 -14.08
N ALA A 13 3.37 -6.39 -14.90
CA ALA A 13 4.53 -5.89 -15.64
C ALA A 13 4.13 -4.61 -16.40
N PRO A 14 4.99 -3.58 -16.43
CA PRO A 14 4.72 -2.36 -17.18
C PRO A 14 4.35 -2.72 -18.62
N LYS A 15 3.34 -2.04 -19.19
CA LYS A 15 2.82 -2.32 -20.54
C LYS A 15 3.97 -2.25 -21.54
N GLY A 16 4.48 -3.42 -21.96
CA GLY A 16 5.68 -3.52 -22.78
C GLY A 16 6.29 -4.92 -22.88
N VAL A 17 5.90 -5.88 -22.04
CA VAL A 17 6.44 -7.25 -22.10
C VAL A 17 5.31 -8.26 -22.21
N ALA A 18 5.17 -8.87 -23.39
CA ALA A 18 4.16 -9.88 -23.67
C ALA A 18 4.65 -11.27 -23.21
N LEU A 19 4.02 -11.84 -22.17
CA LEU A 19 4.18 -13.25 -21.83
C LEU A 19 2.84 -13.96 -21.74
N ARG A 20 2.79 -15.13 -22.37
CA ARG A 20 1.60 -15.91 -22.76
C ARG A 20 1.00 -16.65 -21.56
N ARG A 21 -0.33 -16.64 -21.46
CA ARG A 21 -1.15 -17.36 -20.45
C ARG A 21 -0.97 -18.88 -20.49
N ARG A 22 -0.94 -19.54 -19.32
CA ARG A 22 -1.44 -20.93 -19.15
C ARG A 22 -2.08 -21.24 -17.79
N ARG A 23 -3.39 -21.53 -17.87
CA ARG A 23 -4.24 -22.56 -17.22
C ARG A 23 -4.12 -22.85 -15.71
N GLN A 24 -5.25 -22.62 -15.04
CA GLN A 24 -5.60 -22.96 -13.66
C GLN A 24 -5.57 -24.48 -13.38
N ARG A 25 -5.15 -24.88 -12.16
CA ARG A 25 -5.48 -26.15 -11.52
C ARG A 25 -5.83 -25.94 -10.04
N ALA A 26 -6.82 -26.72 -9.60
CA ALA A 26 -7.49 -26.65 -8.30
C ALA A 26 -6.67 -27.18 -7.12
N LEU A 27 -6.96 -26.66 -5.92
CA LEU A 27 -6.40 -27.04 -4.61
C LEU A 27 -7.20 -28.18 -3.95
N PRO A 28 -6.54 -29.11 -3.22
CA PRO A 28 -7.20 -29.96 -2.24
C PRO A 28 -7.12 -29.40 -0.81
N SER A 29 -8.13 -29.79 -0.04
CA SER A 29 -8.56 -29.29 1.27
C SER A 29 -7.98 -30.01 2.49
N GLY A 30 -7.71 -29.25 3.56
CA GLY A 30 -7.98 -29.64 4.95
C GLY A 30 -6.76 -29.94 5.85
N LEU A 31 -6.77 -29.36 7.07
CA LEU A 31 -6.42 -29.95 8.40
C LEU A 31 -6.47 -28.85 9.51
N PRO A 32 -6.46 -29.19 10.83
CA PRO A 32 -7.43 -28.66 11.80
C PRO A 32 -6.88 -27.62 12.79
N ALA A 33 -7.82 -27.09 13.59
CA ALA A 33 -7.70 -25.96 14.52
C ALA A 33 -6.98 -26.27 15.83
N LEU A 34 -6.29 -25.25 16.39
CA LEU A 34 -5.90 -25.17 17.80
C LEU A 34 -6.30 -23.81 18.41
N ARG A 35 -6.79 -23.89 19.66
CA ARG A 35 -7.32 -22.81 20.50
C ARG A 35 -6.25 -22.26 21.45
N GLY A 36 -6.44 -21.01 21.90
CA GLY A 36 -5.92 -20.49 23.19
C GLY A 36 -5.49 -19.02 23.15
N GLN A 37 -6.42 -18.06 23.29
CA GLN A 37 -6.56 -17.10 24.43
C GLN A 37 -5.42 -16.05 24.57
N ARG A 38 -5.59 -14.83 24.04
CA ARG A 38 -6.19 -13.59 24.61
C ARG A 38 -5.34 -12.88 25.67
N GLN A 39 -5.03 -11.60 25.42
CA GLN A 39 -5.57 -10.44 26.17
C GLN A 39 -5.38 -9.15 25.35
N ARG A 40 -6.31 -8.20 25.52
CA ARG A 40 -6.59 -7.06 24.63
C ARG A 40 -6.27 -5.73 25.32
N ASP A 41 -6.05 -4.70 24.52
CA ASP A 41 -6.73 -3.41 24.71
C ASP A 41 -6.92 -2.72 23.35
N SER A 42 -8.18 -2.53 22.92
CA SER A 42 -8.53 -1.90 21.63
C SER A 42 -9.85 -1.11 21.77
N SER A 43 -9.78 0.19 21.98
CA SER A 43 -10.94 1.05 22.25
C SER A 43 -11.14 2.18 21.23
N LEU A 44 -10.67 2.04 19.98
CA LEU A 44 -10.84 3.08 18.95
C LEU A 44 -11.30 2.59 17.57
N TRP A 45 -11.73 1.33 17.43
CA TRP A 45 -12.32 0.82 16.18
C TRP A 45 -13.35 -0.26 16.49
N ASN A 46 -14.56 -0.14 15.94
CA ASN A 46 -15.68 -1.04 16.24
C ASN A 46 -16.09 -1.79 14.95
N PRO A 47 -15.70 -3.06 14.76
CA PRO A 47 -16.10 -3.82 13.58
C PRO A 47 -17.58 -4.23 13.66
N PRO A 48 -18.33 -4.25 12.55
CA PRO A 48 -19.71 -4.75 12.55
C PRO A 48 -19.76 -6.24 12.94
N ARG A 49 -20.78 -6.62 13.71
CA ARG A 49 -20.99 -7.99 14.21
C ARG A 49 -21.17 -8.97 13.03
N ARG A 50 -20.41 -10.08 13.05
CA ARG A 50 -20.53 -11.19 12.09
C ARG A 50 -21.99 -11.63 11.95
N LEU A 51 -22.58 -11.43 10.76
CA LEU A 51 -23.80 -12.11 10.34
C LEU A 51 -23.48 -13.60 10.12
N ARG A 52 -24.26 -14.48 10.75
CA ARG A 52 -24.13 -15.93 10.58
C ARG A 52 -24.61 -16.30 9.17
N ALA A 53 -23.80 -17.08 8.46
CA ALA A 53 -24.17 -17.69 7.18
C ALA A 53 -25.30 -18.71 7.38
N GLY A 54 -26.50 -18.39 6.89
CA GLY A 54 -27.58 -19.34 6.64
C GLY A 54 -27.50 -19.82 5.19
N ARG A 55 -27.50 -21.14 4.98
CA ARG A 55 -27.48 -21.78 3.65
C ARG A 55 -28.89 -21.86 3.07
N GLY A 56 -29.03 -21.55 1.78
CA GLY A 56 -30.22 -21.86 0.97
C GLY A 56 -30.26 -21.01 -0.32
N PRO A 57 -30.53 -21.57 -1.51
CA PRO A 57 -30.44 -20.85 -2.76
C PRO A 57 -31.72 -20.04 -2.99
N VAL A 58 -31.60 -18.71 -3.12
CA VAL A 58 -32.72 -17.88 -3.57
C VAL A 58 -32.54 -17.62 -5.07
N ARG A 59 -33.43 -18.23 -5.85
CA ARG A 59 -33.69 -17.96 -7.27
C ARG A 59 -33.87 -16.45 -7.47
N ILE A 60 -33.07 -15.85 -8.36
CA ILE A 60 -33.34 -14.49 -8.85
C ILE A 60 -34.25 -14.65 -10.07
N GLU A 61 -35.53 -14.41 -9.87
CA GLU A 61 -36.46 -14.15 -10.97
C GLU A 61 -36.24 -12.73 -11.50
N CYS A 62 -36.12 -12.64 -12.81
CA CYS A 62 -35.99 -11.41 -13.57
C CYS A 62 -37.31 -10.64 -13.51
N PHE A 63 -37.39 -9.57 -12.72
CA PHE A 63 -38.55 -8.69 -12.69
C PHE A 63 -38.32 -7.46 -13.57
N THR A 64 -39.16 -7.33 -14.60
CA THR A 64 -39.18 -6.26 -15.57
C THR A 64 -39.76 -4.97 -15.00
N ASN A 65 -39.05 -3.86 -15.29
CA ASN A 65 -39.53 -2.52 -15.63
C ASN A 65 -40.94 -2.10 -15.16
N GLN A 66 -41.00 -1.17 -14.20
CA GLN A 66 -42.06 -0.17 -14.15
C GLN A 66 -41.49 1.16 -13.64
N GLN A 67 -41.45 2.13 -14.55
CA GLN A 67 -41.15 3.54 -14.27
C GLN A 67 -42.20 4.12 -13.32
N SER A 68 -41.77 4.55 -12.14
CA SER A 68 -42.54 5.46 -11.30
C SER A 68 -41.82 6.81 -11.20
N LYS A 69 -42.53 7.84 -11.62
CA LYS A 69 -42.16 9.26 -11.57
C LYS A 69 -42.03 9.69 -10.10
N CYS A 70 -40.88 9.46 -9.48
CA CYS A 70 -40.42 10.16 -8.28
C CYS A 70 -38.90 9.96 -8.14
N GLY A 71 -38.13 10.52 -9.08
CA GLY A 71 -36.68 10.21 -9.16
C GLY A 71 -35.80 11.24 -9.84
N LYS A 72 -36.29 12.48 -10.03
CA LYS A 72 -35.45 13.59 -10.55
C LYS A 72 -35.03 14.62 -9.49
N ALA A 73 -35.27 14.33 -8.21
CA ALA A 73 -34.89 15.22 -7.10
C ALA A 73 -34.02 14.55 -6.02
N VAL A 74 -33.46 13.35 -6.28
CA VAL A 74 -32.51 12.67 -5.36
C VAL A 74 -31.21 12.27 -6.07
N LEU A 75 -31.03 12.63 -7.34
CA LEU A 75 -29.80 12.34 -8.10
C LEU A 75 -28.81 13.53 -8.12
N GLU A 76 -28.92 14.42 -7.14
CA GLU A 76 -28.05 15.59 -6.99
C GLU A 76 -27.80 15.86 -5.48
N MET A 77 -27.47 14.81 -4.72
CA MET A 77 -26.92 14.96 -3.37
C MET A 77 -25.40 14.79 -3.41
N MET A 78 -24.76 15.90 -3.80
CA MET A 78 -23.48 16.38 -3.27
C MET A 78 -22.35 15.35 -3.12
N THR A 79 -21.64 15.03 -4.20
CA THR A 79 -20.20 14.74 -4.10
C THR A 79 -19.47 16.07 -3.90
N THR A 80 -19.55 16.64 -2.71
CA THR A 80 -18.59 17.67 -2.33
C THR A 80 -17.25 16.93 -2.26
N GLU A 81 -16.42 17.05 -3.29
CA GLU A 81 -15.04 16.57 -3.21
C GLU A 81 -14.43 17.18 -1.96
N LYS A 82 -14.12 16.33 -0.98
CA LYS A 82 -13.57 16.79 0.28
C LYS A 82 -12.14 17.20 0.02
N ILE A 83 -11.94 18.49 -0.25
CA ILE A 83 -10.61 19.07 -0.42
C ILE A 83 -9.94 19.10 0.95
N TRP A 84 -8.78 18.44 1.05
CA TRP A 84 -7.99 18.41 2.28
C TRP A 84 -6.96 19.52 2.27
N THR A 85 -6.97 20.38 3.29
CA THR A 85 -5.79 21.18 3.61
C THR A 85 -4.75 20.30 4.32
N ALA A 86 -3.47 20.64 4.23
CA ALA A 86 -2.40 19.88 4.90
C ALA A 86 -2.67 19.75 6.41
N GLU A 87 -3.13 20.83 7.05
CA GLU A 87 -3.45 20.81 8.48
C GLU A 87 -4.65 19.92 8.81
N ALA A 88 -5.73 19.99 8.04
CA ALA A 88 -6.90 19.13 8.24
C ALA A 88 -6.55 17.65 8.03
N LEU A 89 -5.67 17.35 7.07
CA LEU A 89 -5.22 15.99 6.80
C LEU A 89 -4.36 15.45 7.96
N ARG A 90 -3.39 16.23 8.45
CA ARG A 90 -2.56 15.89 9.62
C ARG A 90 -3.43 15.55 10.84
N GLN A 91 -4.45 16.36 11.12
CA GLN A 91 -5.39 16.12 12.21
C GLN A 91 -6.20 14.83 12.00
N ALA A 92 -6.64 14.55 10.77
CA ALA A 92 -7.42 13.36 10.44
C ALA A 92 -6.60 12.06 10.51
N VAL A 93 -5.31 12.08 10.18
CA VAL A 93 -4.45 10.88 10.21
C VAL A 93 -3.87 10.60 11.61
N ARG A 94 -3.69 11.62 12.45
CA ARG A 94 -3.13 11.49 13.81
C ARG A 94 -3.72 10.35 14.66
N PRO A 95 -5.06 10.15 14.79
CA PRO A 95 -5.60 9.04 15.60
C PRO A 95 -5.36 7.65 14.99
N ARG A 96 -4.88 7.57 13.75
CA ARG A 96 -4.50 6.32 13.08
C ARG A 96 -3.03 5.95 13.31
N LEU A 97 -2.24 6.81 13.94
CA LEU A 97 -0.80 6.64 14.07
C LEU A 97 -0.39 6.63 15.56
N SER A 98 0.65 5.87 15.90
CA SER A 98 1.29 6.01 17.22
C SER A 98 2.09 7.31 17.28
N GLY A 99 2.49 7.75 18.48
CA GLY A 99 3.27 8.99 18.64
C GLY A 99 4.54 9.01 17.78
N TYR A 100 5.36 7.96 17.86
CA TYR A 100 6.55 7.79 17.00
C TYR A 100 6.19 7.80 15.50
N ARG A 101 5.13 7.07 15.11
CA ARG A 101 4.73 6.95 13.71
C ARG A 101 4.22 8.27 13.14
N TYR A 102 3.56 9.08 13.95
CA TYR A 102 3.12 10.43 13.57
C TYR A 102 4.32 11.35 13.31
N THR A 103 5.30 11.37 14.21
CA THR A 103 6.55 12.13 14.00
C THR A 103 7.26 11.70 12.71
N HIS A 104 7.41 10.39 12.51
CA HIS A 104 7.94 9.83 11.28
C HIS A 104 7.15 10.31 10.05
N THR A 105 5.81 10.22 10.08
CA THR A 105 4.94 10.64 8.97
C THR A 105 5.10 12.13 8.63
N LEU A 106 5.29 13.00 9.62
CA LEU A 106 5.58 14.42 9.38
C LEU A 106 6.97 14.62 8.76
N GLY A 107 7.96 13.82 9.18
CA GLY A 107 9.28 13.78 8.53
C GLY A 107 9.19 13.35 7.06
N VAL A 108 8.41 12.30 6.76
CA VAL A 108 8.17 11.83 5.38
C VAL A 108 7.47 12.90 4.57
N GLU A 109 6.47 13.59 5.13
CA GLU A 109 5.79 14.71 4.47
C GLU A 109 6.80 15.80 4.07
N LYS A 110 7.66 16.22 5.00
CA LYS A 110 8.69 17.23 4.75
C LYS A 110 9.68 16.80 3.66
N ALA A 111 10.19 15.56 3.75
CA ALA A 111 11.12 15.02 2.77
C ALA A 111 10.47 14.86 1.39
N ALA A 112 9.23 14.39 1.32
CA ALA A 112 8.49 14.21 0.07
C ALA A 112 8.25 15.54 -0.65
N ARG A 113 7.87 16.60 0.09
CA ARG A 113 7.74 17.96 -0.45
C ARG A 113 9.05 18.45 -1.08
N GLN A 114 10.16 18.26 -0.37
CA GLN A 114 11.48 18.69 -0.83
C GLN A 114 11.93 17.92 -2.07
N LEU A 115 11.82 16.59 -2.06
CA LEU A 115 12.19 15.73 -3.19
C LEU A 115 11.32 16.02 -4.41
N ALA A 116 10.00 16.17 -4.24
CA ALA A 116 9.10 16.53 -5.33
C ALA A 116 9.50 17.88 -5.96
N ALA A 117 9.71 18.92 -5.14
CA ALA A 117 10.14 20.22 -5.64
C ALA A 117 11.49 20.15 -6.38
N GLN A 118 12.45 19.38 -5.86
CA GLN A 118 13.78 19.23 -6.46
C GLN A 118 13.74 18.51 -7.81
N TYR A 119 12.91 17.47 -7.94
CA TYR A 119 12.88 16.60 -9.12
C TYR A 119 11.71 16.89 -10.07
N GLY A 120 11.03 18.03 -9.92
CA GLY A 120 9.99 18.50 -10.86
C GLY A 120 8.62 17.85 -10.68
N GLY A 121 8.34 17.27 -9.51
CA GLY A 121 7.02 16.78 -9.12
C GLY A 121 6.19 17.83 -8.40
N ASP A 122 4.94 17.49 -8.09
CA ASP A 122 4.03 18.35 -7.30
C ASP A 122 4.23 18.12 -5.79
N PRO A 123 4.71 19.13 -5.04
CA PRO A 123 4.97 19.01 -3.61
C PRO A 123 3.72 18.73 -2.77
N GLU A 124 2.54 19.25 -3.15
CA GLU A 124 1.30 19.04 -2.40
C GLU A 124 0.76 17.63 -2.61
N ARG A 125 0.84 17.10 -3.84
CA ARG A 125 0.51 15.70 -4.13
C ARG A 125 1.43 14.74 -3.38
N ALA A 126 2.73 15.03 -3.35
CA ALA A 126 3.70 14.25 -2.60
C ALA A 126 3.44 14.29 -1.09
N ALA A 127 3.11 15.47 -0.55
CA ALA A 127 2.74 15.61 0.85
C ALA A 127 1.49 14.83 1.21
N PHE A 128 0.47 14.86 0.36
CA PHE A 128 -0.78 14.14 0.56
C PHE A 128 -0.55 12.63 0.59
N ALA A 129 0.23 12.09 -0.36
CA ALA A 129 0.62 10.68 -0.36
C ALA A 129 1.45 10.30 0.88
N ALA A 130 2.42 11.15 1.24
CA ALA A 130 3.28 10.95 2.41
C ALA A 130 2.51 10.93 3.74
N LEU A 131 1.51 11.79 3.92
CA LEU A 131 0.68 11.79 5.13
C LEU A 131 -0.17 10.52 5.27
N LEU A 132 -0.44 9.83 4.15
CA LEU A 132 -1.31 8.67 4.10
C LEU A 132 -0.56 7.33 4.03
N HIS A 133 0.74 7.31 3.72
CA HIS A 133 1.48 6.09 3.37
C HIS A 133 1.40 4.99 4.45
N ASP A 134 1.41 5.38 5.73
CA ASP A 134 1.50 4.47 6.88
C ASP A 134 0.22 4.42 7.74
N ILE A 135 -0.92 4.93 7.25
CA ILE A 135 -2.17 5.06 8.05
C ILE A 135 -2.77 3.73 8.54
N THR A 136 -2.36 2.60 7.96
CA THR A 136 -2.75 1.25 8.38
C THR A 136 -1.61 0.48 9.06
N LYS A 137 -0.43 1.09 9.26
CA LYS A 137 0.78 0.42 9.77
C LYS A 137 0.62 -0.22 11.15
N ARG A 138 -0.26 0.35 11.99
CA ARG A 138 -0.53 -0.15 13.34
C ARG A 138 -1.55 -1.28 13.42
N LEU A 139 -2.21 -1.60 12.32
CA LEU A 139 -3.27 -2.61 12.31
C LEU A 139 -2.68 -4.01 12.57
N SER A 140 -3.44 -4.83 13.27
CA SER A 140 -3.15 -6.25 13.48
C SER A 140 -3.24 -7.04 12.16
N LYS A 141 -2.74 -8.29 12.18
CA LYS A 141 -2.86 -9.21 11.03
C LYS A 141 -4.31 -9.38 10.60
N GLU A 142 -5.22 -9.57 11.56
CA GLU A 142 -6.65 -9.78 11.31
C GLU A 142 -7.30 -8.55 10.68
N GLU A 143 -6.93 -7.35 11.14
CA GLU A 143 -7.42 -6.09 10.59
C GLU A 143 -6.89 -5.85 9.17
N GLN A 144 -5.62 -6.14 8.91
CA GLN A 144 -5.03 -6.06 7.56
C GLN A 144 -5.75 -6.99 6.58
N LEU A 145 -5.97 -8.25 6.97
CA LEU A 145 -6.68 -9.23 6.15
C LEU A 145 -8.15 -8.86 5.94
N TYR A 146 -8.81 -8.27 6.95
CA TYR A 146 -10.15 -7.74 6.80
C TYR A 146 -10.20 -6.60 5.77
N LEU A 147 -9.23 -5.67 5.79
CA LEU A 147 -9.15 -4.63 4.77
C LEU A 147 -8.87 -5.22 3.39
N CYS A 148 -8.08 -6.30 3.31
CA CYS A 148 -7.85 -6.98 2.05
C CYS A 148 -9.14 -7.57 1.48
N GLU A 149 -9.93 -8.27 2.30
CA GLU A 149 -11.23 -8.80 1.90
C GLU A 149 -12.22 -7.67 1.52
N LYS A 150 -12.27 -6.59 2.31
CA LYS A 150 -13.20 -5.47 2.09
C LYS A 150 -12.95 -4.72 0.78
N TYR A 151 -11.69 -4.60 0.37
CA TYR A 151 -11.27 -3.80 -0.78
C TYR A 151 -10.73 -4.65 -1.94
N ASP A 152 -11.07 -5.94 -1.97
CA ASP A 152 -10.67 -6.88 -3.02
C ASP A 152 -9.15 -6.91 -3.29
N ILE A 153 -8.34 -6.71 -2.25
CA ILE A 153 -6.89 -6.87 -2.31
C ILE A 153 -6.58 -8.35 -2.16
N ILE A 154 -5.87 -8.92 -3.12
CA ILE A 154 -5.41 -10.31 -3.08
C ILE A 154 -3.93 -10.30 -2.68
N PRO A 155 -3.58 -10.74 -1.45
CA PRO A 155 -2.20 -10.89 -1.02
C PRO A 155 -1.50 -12.04 -1.77
N CYS A 156 -0.22 -11.87 -2.10
CA CYS A 156 0.61 -13.00 -2.52
C CYS A 156 1.09 -13.84 -1.31
N ASP A 157 1.75 -14.96 -1.58
CA ASP A 157 2.23 -15.87 -0.53
C ASP A 157 3.18 -15.19 0.46
N ILE A 158 4.07 -14.32 -0.03
CA ILE A 158 5.01 -13.57 0.82
C ILE A 158 4.24 -12.55 1.67
N GLU A 159 3.30 -11.81 1.09
CA GLU A 159 2.45 -10.86 1.82
C GLU A 159 1.59 -11.56 2.88
N MET A 160 1.17 -12.81 2.66
CA MET A 160 0.43 -13.59 3.67
C MET A 160 1.31 -14.02 4.86
N GLN A 161 2.58 -14.33 4.60
CA GLN A 161 3.55 -14.72 5.62
C GLN A 161 4.06 -13.49 6.38
N GLU A 162 4.54 -12.49 5.65
CA GLU A 162 5.03 -11.20 6.15
C GLU A 162 3.93 -10.14 6.08
N TRP A 163 2.78 -10.42 6.72
CA TRP A 163 1.55 -9.61 6.71
C TRP A 163 1.75 -8.13 7.03
N LYS A 164 2.84 -7.77 7.72
CA LYS A 164 3.18 -6.36 7.96
C LYS A 164 3.40 -5.60 6.66
N MET A 165 3.76 -6.25 5.54
CA MET A 165 3.91 -5.60 4.23
C MET A 165 2.58 -5.09 3.65
N LEU A 166 1.46 -5.68 4.07
CA LEU A 166 0.12 -5.34 3.56
C LEU A 166 -0.28 -3.88 3.81
N HIS A 167 0.33 -3.20 4.79
CA HIS A 167 -0.04 -1.83 5.10
C HIS A 167 0.08 -0.89 3.90
N GLY A 168 1.03 -1.09 2.98
CA GLY A 168 1.10 -0.25 1.77
C GLY A 168 -0.19 -0.34 0.96
N ARG A 169 -0.61 -1.55 0.61
CA ARG A 169 -1.82 -1.79 -0.20
C ARG A 169 -3.10 -1.43 0.54
N THR A 170 -3.19 -1.72 1.83
CA THR A 170 -4.38 -1.36 2.61
C THR A 170 -4.45 0.14 2.92
N ALA A 171 -3.32 0.83 3.09
CA ALA A 171 -3.26 2.29 3.21
C ALA A 171 -3.72 2.95 1.91
N ALA A 172 -3.28 2.46 0.75
CA ALA A 172 -3.74 2.95 -0.55
C ALA A 172 -5.26 2.81 -0.72
N ALA A 173 -5.84 1.67 -0.32
CA ALA A 173 -7.28 1.46 -0.38
C ALA A 173 -8.06 2.40 0.56
N ILE A 174 -7.56 2.63 1.78
CA ILE A 174 -8.16 3.59 2.71
C ILE A 174 -8.00 5.03 2.20
N ALA A 175 -6.86 5.37 1.62
CA ALA A 175 -6.59 6.68 1.01
C ALA A 175 -7.60 6.99 -0.10
N ALA A 176 -7.87 6.04 -0.99
CA ALA A 176 -8.91 6.18 -2.00
C ALA A 176 -10.30 6.36 -1.37
N ALA A 177 -10.69 5.42 -0.50
CA ALA A 177 -12.06 5.33 0.00
C ALA A 177 -12.47 6.45 0.96
N GLU A 178 -11.54 6.96 1.77
CA GLU A 178 -11.86 7.92 2.84
C GLU A 178 -11.28 9.32 2.61
N TYR A 179 -10.21 9.42 1.82
CA TYR A 179 -9.48 10.67 1.62
C TYR A 179 -9.55 11.20 0.19
N GLY A 180 -10.12 10.44 -0.75
CA GLY A 180 -10.26 10.87 -2.15
C GLY A 180 -8.94 10.85 -2.93
N ALA A 181 -8.01 9.99 -2.52
CA ALA A 181 -6.77 9.79 -3.27
C ALA A 181 -7.05 9.27 -4.69
N ASP A 182 -6.38 9.86 -5.68
CA ASP A 182 -6.42 9.35 -7.05
C ASP A 182 -5.51 8.12 -7.24
N ALA A 183 -5.59 7.51 -8.43
CA ALA A 183 -4.88 6.28 -8.74
C ALA A 183 -3.35 6.40 -8.63
N GLU A 184 -2.77 7.53 -9.02
CA GLU A 184 -1.31 7.74 -8.97
C GLU A 184 -0.83 7.82 -7.52
N ILE A 185 -1.56 8.54 -6.66
CA ILE A 185 -1.28 8.61 -5.22
C ILE A 185 -1.45 7.24 -4.57
N CYS A 186 -2.51 6.51 -4.91
CA CYS A 186 -2.73 5.16 -4.41
C CYS A 186 -1.61 4.20 -4.82
N GLU A 187 -1.10 4.27 -6.04
CA GLU A 187 0.04 3.46 -6.48
C GLU A 187 1.31 3.77 -5.68
N ALA A 188 1.63 5.06 -5.51
CA ALA A 188 2.80 5.49 -4.73
C ALA A 188 2.74 5.01 -3.28
N ILE A 189 1.56 5.10 -2.65
CA ILE A 189 1.33 4.55 -1.30
C ILE A 189 1.43 3.02 -1.32
N ALA A 190 0.83 2.35 -2.30
CA ALA A 190 0.79 0.90 -2.32
C ALA A 190 2.18 0.25 -2.46
N CYS A 191 3.08 0.87 -3.25
CA CYS A 191 4.42 0.35 -3.49
C CYS A 191 5.51 0.98 -2.61
N HIS A 192 5.20 1.83 -1.62
CA HIS A 192 6.23 2.52 -0.82
C HIS A 192 7.14 1.57 -0.02
N THR A 193 6.70 0.34 0.25
CA THR A 193 7.43 -0.64 1.06
C THR A 193 8.40 -1.48 0.23
N THR A 194 7.93 -1.95 -0.93
CA THR A 194 8.64 -2.91 -1.77
C THR A 194 9.27 -2.25 -3.00
N GLY A 195 8.77 -1.09 -3.42
CA GLY A 195 8.97 -0.57 -4.76
C GLY A 195 8.20 -1.38 -5.81
N ARG A 196 8.33 -0.96 -7.07
CA ARG A 196 7.90 -1.75 -8.25
C ARG A 196 8.78 -1.44 -9.45
N ALA A 197 8.80 -2.34 -10.44
CA ALA A 197 9.42 -2.01 -11.72
C ALA A 197 8.69 -0.82 -12.37
N GLY A 198 9.43 0.10 -12.97
CA GLY A 198 8.84 1.27 -13.65
C GLY A 198 8.13 2.24 -12.72
N MET A 199 8.66 2.48 -11.52
CA MET A 199 8.16 3.49 -10.59
C MET A 199 8.05 4.87 -11.24
N THR A 200 6.90 5.53 -11.03
CA THR A 200 6.67 6.92 -11.40
C THR A 200 7.54 7.86 -10.56
N LEU A 201 7.59 9.15 -10.93
CA LEU A 201 8.26 10.15 -10.09
C LEU A 201 7.67 10.18 -8.67
N LEU A 202 6.34 10.12 -8.54
CA LEU A 202 5.69 10.13 -7.21
C LEU A 202 6.05 8.88 -6.40
N ASP A 203 6.02 7.70 -7.01
CA ASP A 203 6.40 6.45 -6.34
C ASP A 203 7.83 6.56 -5.78
N LYS A 204 8.76 7.07 -6.60
CA LYS A 204 10.17 7.26 -6.25
C LYS A 204 10.33 8.23 -5.08
N VAL A 205 9.60 9.35 -5.13
CA VAL A 205 9.60 10.36 -4.06
C VAL A 205 9.09 9.77 -2.75
N ILE A 206 7.97 9.07 -2.75
CA ILE A 206 7.37 8.53 -1.51
C ILE A 206 8.24 7.42 -0.91
N TYR A 207 8.74 6.50 -1.73
CA TYR A 207 9.67 5.46 -1.27
C TYR A 207 10.92 6.08 -0.64
N LEU A 208 11.57 7.01 -1.33
CA LEU A 208 12.82 7.60 -0.84
C LEU A 208 12.58 8.47 0.39
N ALA A 209 11.49 9.24 0.43
CA ALA A 209 11.12 10.06 1.59
C ALA A 209 10.95 9.22 2.87
N ASP A 210 10.27 8.06 2.79
CA ASP A 210 10.13 7.14 3.93
C ASP A 210 11.49 6.64 4.45
N TYR A 211 12.43 6.42 3.52
CA TYR A 211 13.77 5.95 3.83
C TYR A 211 14.67 7.02 4.46
N ILE A 212 14.59 8.28 4.02
CA ILE A 212 15.56 9.33 4.37
C ILE A 212 15.07 10.40 5.34
N GLU A 213 13.79 10.38 5.74
CA GLU A 213 13.22 11.42 6.60
C GLU A 213 14.05 11.67 7.87
N GLU A 214 14.01 12.89 8.39
CA GLU A 214 14.99 13.41 9.37
C GLU A 214 15.06 12.64 10.69
N ASN A 215 14.02 11.90 11.07
CA ASN A 215 13.98 11.11 12.29
C ASN A 215 14.50 9.67 12.09
N ARG A 216 14.88 9.29 10.87
CA ARG A 216 15.58 8.03 10.60
C ARG A 216 17.02 8.10 11.08
N ASP A 217 17.40 7.09 11.87
CA ASP A 217 18.74 6.91 12.40
C ASP A 217 19.13 5.43 12.28
N PHE A 218 19.90 5.11 11.25
CA PHE A 218 20.43 3.76 10.98
C PHE A 218 21.62 3.83 10.04
N ASP A 219 22.45 2.79 10.03
CA ASP A 219 23.65 2.74 9.20
C ASP A 219 23.31 2.88 7.69
N GLY A 220 23.99 3.81 7.02
CA GLY A 220 23.77 4.14 5.61
C GLY A 220 22.70 5.21 5.31
N VAL A 221 21.92 5.69 6.29
CA VAL A 221 20.90 6.73 6.02
C VAL A 221 21.51 8.04 5.53
N GLU A 222 22.65 8.47 6.08
CA GLU A 222 23.35 9.68 5.63
C GLU A 222 23.80 9.57 4.18
N ARG A 223 24.30 8.39 3.79
CA ARG A 223 24.69 8.15 2.41
C ARG A 223 23.49 8.20 1.46
N ALA A 224 22.34 7.67 1.87
CA ALA A 224 21.10 7.80 1.11
C ALA A 224 20.68 9.28 0.97
N ARG A 225 20.75 10.06 2.05
CA ARG A 225 20.47 11.51 2.06
C ARG A 225 21.39 12.29 1.11
N GLU A 226 22.68 11.98 1.07
CA GLU A 226 23.63 12.57 0.12
C GLU A 226 23.26 12.26 -1.32
N LEU A 227 23.07 10.97 -1.64
CA LEU A 227 22.69 10.54 -2.99
C LEU A 227 21.35 11.14 -3.44
N ALA A 228 20.41 11.31 -2.51
CA ALA A 228 19.11 11.92 -2.77
C ALA A 228 19.20 13.39 -3.21
N ARG A 229 20.32 14.09 -2.90
CA ARG A 229 20.57 15.44 -3.42
C ARG A 229 21.14 15.42 -4.84
N GLU A 230 21.82 14.35 -5.23
CA GLU A 230 22.46 14.20 -6.53
C GLU A 230 21.51 13.59 -7.57
N SER A 231 20.87 12.46 -7.25
CA SER A 231 20.05 11.69 -8.18
C SER A 231 19.08 10.77 -7.45
N LEU A 232 17.79 10.94 -7.76
CA LEU A 232 16.70 10.12 -7.22
C LEU A 232 16.94 8.62 -7.48
N ASP A 233 17.37 8.28 -8.70
CA ASP A 233 17.56 6.88 -9.11
C ASP A 233 18.80 6.25 -8.48
N ARG A 234 19.89 7.01 -8.32
CA ARG A 234 21.09 6.52 -7.60
C ARG A 234 20.80 6.31 -6.11
N ALA A 235 20.03 7.20 -5.49
CA ALA A 235 19.60 7.07 -4.11
C ALA A 235 18.71 5.84 -3.91
N LEU A 236 17.70 5.64 -4.77
CA LEU A 236 16.84 4.47 -4.73
C LEU A 236 17.60 3.16 -4.94
N LEU A 237 18.52 3.11 -5.90
CA LEU A 237 19.34 1.93 -6.13
C LEU A 237 20.18 1.60 -4.88
N TYR A 238 20.73 2.61 -4.22
CA TYR A 238 21.41 2.44 -2.94
C TYR A 238 20.46 1.89 -1.86
N CYS A 239 19.27 2.50 -1.68
CA CYS A 239 18.27 2.03 -0.73
C CYS A 239 17.87 0.56 -0.98
N PHE A 240 17.58 0.17 -2.22
CA PHE A 240 17.24 -1.21 -2.55
C PHE A 240 18.40 -2.19 -2.26
N ASN A 241 19.64 -1.83 -2.61
CA ASN A 241 20.81 -2.65 -2.28
C ASN A 241 20.97 -2.82 -0.77
N SER A 242 20.82 -1.75 0.01
CA SER A 242 20.92 -1.77 1.47
C SER A 242 19.81 -2.62 2.08
N SER A 243 18.56 -2.45 1.63
CA SER A 243 17.41 -3.24 2.09
C SER A 243 17.55 -4.72 1.77
N LEU A 244 18.00 -5.09 0.56
CA LEU A 244 18.24 -6.48 0.22
C LEU A 244 19.38 -7.08 1.06
N THR A 245 20.44 -6.32 1.30
CA THR A 245 21.56 -6.76 2.15
C THR A 245 21.09 -7.04 3.57
N ASP A 246 20.28 -6.16 4.17
CA ASP A 246 19.67 -6.37 5.50
C ASP A 246 18.74 -7.59 5.51
N LEU A 247 17.90 -7.77 4.48
CA LEU A 247 17.01 -8.92 4.39
C LEU A 247 17.78 -10.24 4.30
N LEU A 248 18.85 -10.29 3.49
CA LEU A 248 19.73 -11.45 3.38
C LEU A 248 20.45 -11.74 4.70
N ALA A 249 20.99 -10.72 5.36
CA ALA A 249 21.72 -10.89 6.63
C ALA A 249 20.84 -11.42 7.78
N ARG A 250 19.52 -11.26 7.70
CA ARG A 250 18.56 -11.70 8.72
C ARG A 250 17.73 -12.91 8.28
N ASP A 251 18.09 -13.57 7.19
CA ASP A 251 17.36 -14.71 6.61
C ASP A 251 15.86 -14.43 6.42
N LYS A 252 15.52 -13.23 5.91
CA LYS A 252 14.14 -12.81 5.65
C LYS A 252 13.71 -13.09 4.21
N LEU A 253 12.42 -13.34 4.03
CA LEU A 253 11.83 -13.44 2.70
C LEU A 253 11.97 -12.11 1.95
N ILE A 254 12.29 -12.20 0.67
CA ILE A 254 12.46 -11.05 -0.21
C ILE A 254 11.29 -10.98 -1.16
N HIS A 255 10.56 -9.86 -1.15
CA HIS A 255 9.46 -9.63 -2.08
C HIS A 255 10.00 -9.49 -3.51
N ALA A 256 9.38 -10.18 -4.47
CA ALA A 256 9.84 -10.18 -5.86
C ALA A 256 9.88 -8.77 -6.46
N ASP A 257 8.91 -7.92 -6.11
CA ASP A 257 8.85 -6.54 -6.59
C ASP A 257 10.04 -5.68 -6.16
N THR A 258 10.66 -5.96 -5.00
CA THR A 258 11.87 -5.25 -4.56
C THR A 258 13.05 -5.58 -5.46
N VAL A 259 13.19 -6.85 -5.86
CA VAL A 259 14.22 -7.27 -6.82
C VAL A 259 13.92 -6.68 -8.20
N ALA A 260 12.66 -6.68 -8.62
CA ALA A 260 12.25 -6.13 -9.91
C ALA A 260 12.48 -4.62 -9.99
N ALA A 261 12.12 -3.86 -8.94
CA ALA A 261 12.34 -2.42 -8.86
C ALA A 261 13.83 -2.07 -8.97
N ARG A 262 14.67 -2.78 -8.21
CA ARG A 262 16.12 -2.64 -8.27
C ARG A 262 16.68 -2.91 -9.67
N ASN A 263 16.33 -4.04 -10.27
CA ASN A 263 16.87 -4.44 -11.57
C ASN A 263 16.42 -3.46 -12.66
N TRP A 264 15.18 -2.96 -12.59
CA TRP A 264 14.67 -1.96 -13.51
C TRP A 264 15.49 -0.66 -13.48
N LEU A 265 15.99 -0.24 -12.30
CA LEU A 265 16.89 0.91 -12.20
C LEU A 265 18.27 0.62 -12.80
N LEU A 266 18.82 -0.57 -12.61
CA LEU A 266 20.13 -0.95 -13.17
C LEU A 266 20.14 -1.02 -14.70
N GLU A 267 19.06 -1.50 -15.31
CA GLU A 267 18.94 -1.57 -16.78
C GLU A 267 18.92 -0.20 -17.46
N ARG A 268 18.78 0.88 -16.68
CA ARG A 268 18.61 2.26 -17.15
C ARG A 268 19.67 3.21 -16.58
N ALA A 269 20.65 2.68 -15.86
CA ALA A 269 21.75 3.42 -15.24
C ALA A 269 22.90 3.68 -16.24
#